data_AF-A0A3D1UYV3-F1
#
_entry.id   AF-A0A3D1UYV3-F1
#
_cell.length_a   1.000
_cell.length_b   1.000
_cell.length_c   1.000
_cell.angle_alpha   90.00
_cell.angle_beta   90.00
_cell.angle_gamma   90.00
#
_symmetry.space_group_name_H-M   'P 1'
#
loop_
_entity.id
_entity.type
_entity.pdbx_description
1 polymer ?
#
loop_
_entity_poly.entity_id
_entity_poly.type
_entity_poly.pdbx_seq_one_letter_code
_entity_poly.pdbx_strand_id
1 'polypeptide(L)'
;MKLFGGGHSGDEDKKSVSAAPAASDSGNSNLRPVTLKDLEGFVDYVVRALVDNPDEVKVVTETDGEVKVIKISCRKEDTGKIIGKKGKTIIALRALVAGAAGRMQDRVSVEVMD
;
A
#
# COMPACT_ATOMS: atom_id res chain seq x y z
N MET A 1 0.03 24.20 -61.11
CA MET A 1 0.65 24.16 -59.76
C MET A 1 0.90 22.71 -59.38
N LYS A 2 2.17 22.30 -59.24
CA LYS A 2 2.59 20.95 -58.79
C LYS A 2 3.04 21.03 -57.31
N LEU A 3 3.07 19.84 -56.68
CA LEU A 3 4.00 19.32 -55.66
C LEU A 3 3.40 18.98 -54.27
N PHE A 4 3.18 17.67 -54.08
CA PHE A 4 3.70 16.76 -53.04
C PHE A 4 3.99 17.22 -51.59
N GLY A 5 3.67 16.31 -50.65
CA GLY A 5 4.22 16.19 -49.29
C GLY A 5 3.09 16.13 -48.24
N GLY A 6 2.78 15.05 -47.52
CA GLY A 6 3.62 13.97 -47.03
C GLY A 6 4.24 14.37 -45.69
N GLY A 7 3.79 13.81 -44.56
CA GLY A 7 4.48 13.97 -43.28
C GLY A 7 3.64 13.69 -42.03
N HIS A 8 3.94 12.55 -41.40
CA HIS A 8 3.65 12.26 -39.99
C HIS A 8 4.26 13.34 -39.07
N SER A 9 3.52 13.72 -38.03
CA SER A 9 4.07 14.18 -36.75
C SER A 9 3.19 13.51 -35.69
N GLY A 10 3.67 12.51 -34.96
CA GLY A 10 4.91 12.58 -34.20
C GLY A 10 4.54 13.13 -32.83
N ASP A 11 4.69 12.25 -31.85
CA ASP A 11 4.73 12.44 -30.40
C ASP A 11 4.78 13.87 -29.89
N GLU A 12 4.03 14.13 -28.82
CA GLU A 12 4.61 14.68 -27.59
C GLU A 12 3.55 14.72 -26.49
N ASP A 13 3.71 13.76 -25.58
CA ASP A 13 3.20 13.74 -24.22
C ASP A 13 3.15 15.14 -23.61
N LYS A 14 1.93 15.66 -23.40
CA LYS A 14 1.74 16.85 -22.58
C LYS A 14 1.19 16.49 -21.21
N LYS A 15 2.15 16.55 -20.29
CA LYS A 15 2.06 17.22 -18.99
C LYS A 15 1.67 16.32 -17.83
N SER A 16 2.68 15.56 -17.40
CA SER A 16 2.95 15.28 -15.99
C SER A 16 2.74 16.56 -15.17
N VAL A 17 1.64 16.61 -14.42
CA VAL A 17 1.45 17.60 -13.36
C VAL A 17 2.07 17.04 -12.09
N SER A 18 3.39 17.18 -11.99
CA SER A 18 4.12 17.07 -10.74
C SER A 18 3.76 18.25 -9.86
N ALA A 19 3.01 18.02 -8.79
CA ALA A 19 2.85 19.00 -7.72
C ALA A 19 2.68 18.30 -6.37
N ALA A 20 3.75 18.30 -5.57
CA ALA A 20 3.68 18.72 -4.18
C ALA A 20 5.10 19.09 -3.69
N PRO A 21 5.32 20.31 -3.18
CA PRO A 21 6.62 20.76 -2.70
C PRO A 21 6.89 20.19 -1.31
N ALA A 22 7.92 19.35 -1.17
CA ALA A 22 8.39 18.90 0.12
C ALA A 22 9.18 20.02 0.80
N ALA A 23 8.59 20.57 1.85
CA ALA A 23 9.16 21.57 2.73
C ALA A 23 10.51 21.12 3.30
N SER A 24 11.43 22.07 3.38
CA SER A 24 12.68 21.99 4.13
C SER A 24 12.38 21.83 5.62
N ASP A 25 12.49 20.61 6.14
CA ASP A 25 12.51 20.35 7.58
C ASP A 25 13.92 19.93 7.99
N SER A 26 14.62 20.86 8.62
CA SER A 26 15.94 20.63 9.21
C SER A 26 15.74 20.05 10.61
N GLY A 27 15.50 18.75 10.67
CA GLY A 27 15.36 18.00 11.91
C GLY A 27 15.74 16.54 11.67
N ASN A 28 16.97 16.17 12.04
CA ASN A 28 17.60 14.87 11.85
C ASN A 28 16.63 13.67 11.85
N SER A 29 16.52 12.99 10.72
CA SER A 29 16.12 11.58 10.68
C SER A 29 16.56 10.97 9.35
N ASN A 30 17.24 9.82 9.43
CA ASN A 30 17.35 8.90 8.30
C ASN A 30 15.93 8.46 7.90
N LEU A 31 15.22 9.25 7.09
CA LEU A 31 13.99 8.81 6.42
C LEU A 31 14.42 7.83 5.35
N ARG A 32 14.55 6.56 5.75
CA ARG A 32 14.49 5.48 4.78
C ARG A 32 13.10 5.56 4.16
N PRO A 33 12.98 5.52 2.82
CA PRO A 33 11.68 5.42 2.19
C PRO A 33 10.96 4.23 2.81
N VAL A 34 9.74 4.44 3.28
CA VAL A 34 8.88 3.34 3.74
C VAL A 34 8.77 2.39 2.56
N THR A 35 9.08 1.11 2.79
CA THR A 35 9.01 0.07 1.79
C THR A 35 7.77 -0.79 2.02
N LEU A 36 7.41 -1.57 1.01
CA LEU A 36 6.30 -2.52 1.12
C LEU A 36 6.48 -3.48 2.29
N LYS A 37 7.74 -3.89 2.52
CA LYS A 37 8.12 -4.81 3.58
C LYS A 37 7.92 -4.21 4.98
N ASP A 38 8.03 -2.89 5.11
CA ASP A 38 7.75 -2.21 6.38
C ASP A 38 6.25 -2.22 6.69
N LEU A 39 5.39 -2.11 5.67
CA LEU A 39 3.93 -2.22 5.83
C LEU A 39 3.52 -3.66 6.16
N GLU A 40 4.11 -4.64 5.50
CA GLU A 40 3.91 -6.06 5.81
C GLU A 40 4.30 -6.36 7.28
N GLY A 41 5.49 -5.91 7.71
CA GLY A 41 5.95 -6.07 9.08
C GLY A 41 5.09 -5.34 10.10
N PHE A 42 4.58 -4.15 9.76
CA PHE A 42 3.62 -3.44 10.59
C PHE A 42 2.31 -4.23 10.76
N VAL A 43 1.76 -4.76 9.67
CA VAL A 43 0.54 -5.57 9.70
C VAL A 43 0.76 -6.84 10.52
N ASP A 44 1.86 -7.56 10.29
CA ASP A 44 2.23 -8.76 11.05
C ASP A 44 2.34 -8.47 12.55
N TYR A 45 3.05 -7.38 12.91
CA TYR A 45 3.17 -6.94 14.31
C TYR A 45 1.81 -6.68 14.97
N VAL A 46 0.95 -5.91 14.31
CA VAL A 46 -0.37 -5.57 14.86
C VAL A 46 -1.26 -6.82 14.96
N VAL A 47 -1.30 -7.65 13.92
CA VAL A 47 -2.14 -8.86 13.91
C VAL A 47 -1.70 -9.84 14.98
N ARG A 48 -0.39 -10.10 15.12
CA ARG A 48 0.14 -10.98 16.19
C ARG A 48 -0.24 -10.52 17.59
N ALA A 49 -0.37 -9.21 17.80
CA ALA A 49 -0.79 -8.67 19.09
C ALA A 49 -2.31 -8.78 19.37
N LEU A 50 -3.12 -9.07 18.35
CA LEU A 50 -4.59 -9.15 18.45
C LEU A 50 -5.12 -10.58 18.60
N VAL A 51 -4.31 -11.58 18.26
CA VAL A 51 -4.70 -12.99 18.20
C VAL A 51 -4.19 -13.77 19.40
N ASP A 52 -4.79 -14.93 19.70
CA ASP A 52 -4.26 -15.79 20.78
C ASP A 52 -3.11 -16.66 20.29
N ASN A 53 -3.10 -17.03 19.00
CA ASN A 53 -2.08 -17.88 18.39
C ASN A 53 -1.26 -17.10 17.35
N PRO A 54 -0.28 -16.27 17.77
CA PRO A 54 0.53 -15.50 16.85
C PRO A 54 1.38 -16.38 15.92
N ASP A 55 1.74 -17.60 16.35
CA ASP A 55 2.58 -18.53 15.58
C ASP A 55 1.91 -19.02 14.30
N GLU A 56 0.58 -18.95 14.23
CA GLU A 56 -0.21 -19.38 13.07
C GLU A 56 -0.63 -18.24 12.14
N VAL A 57 -0.20 -17.02 12.46
CA VAL A 57 -0.38 -15.87 11.58
C VAL A 57 0.67 -15.93 10.47
N LYS A 58 0.19 -15.92 9.23
CA LYS A 58 1.00 -15.72 8.03
C LYS A 58 0.54 -14.45 7.32
N VAL A 59 1.49 -13.58 7.03
CA VAL A 59 1.26 -12.38 6.23
C VAL A 59 2.05 -12.53 4.94
N VAL A 60 1.38 -12.32 3.81
CA VAL A 60 1.98 -12.40 2.48
C VAL A 60 1.57 -11.19 1.68
N THR A 61 2.53 -10.54 1.04
CA THR A 61 2.25 -9.46 0.09
C THR A 61 2.20 -10.01 -1.33
N GLU A 62 1.14 -9.70 -2.05
CA GLU A 62 1.01 -9.96 -3.49
C GLU A 62 0.83 -8.65 -4.25
N THR A 63 1.28 -8.62 -5.50
CA THR A 63 1.06 -7.49 -6.40
C THR A 63 0.04 -7.90 -7.44
N ASP A 64 -1.11 -7.24 -7.46
CA ASP A 64 -2.17 -7.40 -8.45
C ASP A 64 -2.28 -6.13 -9.30
N GLY A 65 -1.62 -6.15 -10.46
CA GLY A 65 -1.49 -4.98 -11.33
C GLY A 65 -0.77 -3.82 -10.65
N GLU A 66 -1.46 -2.69 -10.49
CA GLU A 66 -0.95 -1.48 -9.80
C GLU A 66 -1.22 -1.48 -8.29
N VAL A 67 -1.96 -2.47 -7.78
CA VAL A 67 -2.36 -2.54 -6.38
C VAL A 67 -1.58 -3.66 -5.69
N LYS A 68 -1.06 -3.34 -4.51
CA LYS A 68 -0.39 -4.31 -3.64
C LYS A 68 -1.38 -4.76 -2.58
N VAL A 69 -1.52 -6.07 -2.40
CA VAL A 69 -2.46 -6.68 -1.47
C VAL A 69 -1.68 -7.41 -0.40
N ILE A 70 -1.84 -6.99 0.85
CA ILE A 70 -1.32 -7.68 2.02
C ILE A 70 -2.39 -8.66 2.49
N LYS A 71 -2.15 -9.94 2.28
CA LYS A 71 -3.02 -11.04 2.69
C LYS A 71 -2.59 -11.57 4.06
N ILE A 72 -3.55 -11.68 4.96
CA ILE A 72 -3.38 -12.23 6.30
C ILE A 72 -4.12 -13.57 6.34
N SER A 73 -3.41 -14.63 6.68
CA SER A 73 -3.97 -15.95 6.96
C SER A 73 -3.74 -16.30 8.42
N CYS A 74 -4.78 -16.76 9.10
CA CYS A 74 -4.74 -17.19 10.51
C CYS A 74 -5.82 -18.24 10.76
N ARG A 75 -5.93 -18.73 12.00
CA ARG A 75 -7.07 -19.58 12.39
C ARG A 75 -8.38 -18.79 12.32
N LYS A 76 -9.46 -19.49 11.99
CA LYS A 76 -10.84 -18.96 11.99
C LYS A 76 -11.24 -18.33 13.34
N GLU A 77 -10.73 -18.87 14.44
CA GLU A 77 -10.94 -18.37 15.81
C GLU A 77 -10.32 -16.98 16.04
N ASP A 78 -9.23 -16.69 15.34
CA ASP A 78 -8.46 -15.45 15.44
C ASP A 78 -8.93 -14.40 14.42
N THR A 79 -9.47 -14.82 13.28
CA THR A 79 -10.08 -13.95 12.25
C THR A 79 -11.09 -12.96 12.85
N GLY A 80 -11.93 -13.42 13.79
CA GLY A 80 -12.90 -12.57 14.46
C GLY A 80 -12.27 -11.43 15.28
N LYS A 81 -11.09 -11.66 15.86
CA LYS A 81 -10.37 -10.65 16.66
C LYS A 81 -9.70 -9.60 15.77
N ILE A 82 -9.14 -10.03 14.64
CA ILE A 82 -8.52 -9.15 13.64
C ILE A 82 -9.57 -8.22 13.01
N ILE A 83 -10.71 -8.79 12.60
CA ILE A 83 -11.83 -7.99 12.05
C ILE A 83 -12.35 -7.04 13.14
N GLY A 84 -12.49 -7.55 14.36
CA GLY A 84 -13.00 -6.81 15.50
C GLY A 84 -14.50 -6.52 15.40
N LYS A 85 -15.06 -5.91 16.45
CA LYS A 85 -16.50 -5.66 16.54
C LYS A 85 -16.96 -4.70 15.43
N LYS A 86 -17.88 -5.16 14.57
CA LYS A 86 -18.38 -4.45 13.38
C LYS A 86 -17.30 -4.12 12.34
N GLY A 87 -16.18 -4.85 12.32
CA GLY A 87 -15.09 -4.58 11.37
C GLY A 87 -14.25 -3.35 11.71
N LYS A 88 -14.42 -2.72 12.88
CA LYS A 88 -13.72 -1.47 13.24
C LYS A 88 -12.20 -1.63 13.24
N THR A 89 -11.69 -2.77 13.70
CA THR A 89 -10.25 -3.02 13.80
C THR A 89 -9.64 -3.15 12.41
N ILE A 90 -10.23 -3.96 11.52
CA ILE A 90 -9.72 -4.11 10.15
C ILE A 90 -9.86 -2.82 9.33
N ILE A 91 -10.92 -2.04 9.54
CA ILE A 91 -11.09 -0.72 8.88
C ILE A 91 -9.99 0.24 9.32
N ALA A 92 -9.68 0.30 10.62
CA ALA A 92 -8.61 1.14 11.14
C ALA A 92 -7.24 0.70 10.61
N LEU A 93 -6.96 -0.62 10.61
CA LEU A 93 -5.72 -1.16 10.08
C LEU A 93 -5.53 -0.80 8.59
N ARG A 94 -6.58 -0.96 7.78
CA ARG A 94 -6.58 -0.56 6.36
C ARG A 94 -6.32 0.93 6.17
N ALA A 95 -6.95 1.79 6.98
CA ALA A 95 -6.74 3.23 6.90
C ALA A 95 -5.29 3.62 7.24
N LEU A 96 -4.68 2.98 8.24
CA LEU A 96 -3.29 3.20 8.61
C LEU A 96 -2.32 2.78 7.50
N VAL A 97 -2.51 1.58 6.95
CA VAL A 97 -1.70 1.08 5.84
C VAL A 97 -1.85 1.95 4.60
N ALA A 98 -3.08 2.33 4.24
CA ALA A 98 -3.34 3.22 3.10
C ALA A 98 -2.69 4.60 3.28
N GLY A 99 -2.77 5.17 4.49
CA GLY A 99 -2.12 6.44 4.80
C GLY A 99 -0.59 6.38 4.71
N ALA A 100 0.01 5.27 5.15
CA ALA A 100 1.44 5.04 5.03
C ALA A 100 1.87 4.77 3.57
N ALA A 101 1.09 3.98 2.83
CA ALA A 101 1.31 3.69 1.41
C ALA A 101 1.19 4.93 0.51
N GLY A 102 0.32 5.88 0.88
CA GLY A 102 0.21 7.16 0.19
C GLY A 102 1.53 7.95 0.14
N ARG A 103 2.43 7.75 1.12
CA ARG A 103 3.78 8.33 1.11
C ARG A 103 4.73 7.67 0.11
N MET A 104 4.43 6.44 -0.29
CA MET A 104 5.18 5.67 -1.28
C MET A 104 4.63 5.84 -2.70
N GLN A 105 3.55 6.62 -2.85
CA GLN A 105 2.79 6.72 -4.10
C GLN A 105 2.26 5.36 -4.61
N ASP A 106 2.16 4.38 -3.70
CA ASP A 106 1.65 3.03 -3.95
C ASP A 106 0.22 2.90 -3.42
N ARG A 107 -0.56 2.03 -4.07
CA ARG A 107 -1.86 1.59 -3.56
C ARG A 107 -1.69 0.26 -2.83
N VAL A 108 -1.91 0.26 -1.52
CA VAL A 108 -1.83 -0.95 -0.70
C VAL A 108 -3.16 -1.21 -0.02
N SER A 109 -3.67 -2.44 -0.14
CA SER A 109 -4.87 -2.92 0.53
C SER A 109 -4.53 -4.08 1.47
N VAL A 110 -5.36 -4.28 2.50
CA VAL A 110 -5.21 -5.38 3.47
C VAL A 110 -6.43 -6.30 3.38
N GLU A 111 -6.18 -7.58 3.19
CA GLU A 111 -7.20 -8.62 3.12
C GLU A 111 -6.95 -9.71 4.17
N VAL A 112 -8.04 -10.16 4.80
CA VAL A 112 -8.00 -11.27 5.76
C VAL A 112 -8.64 -12.47 5.07
N MET A 113 -7.90 -13.56 4.99
CA MET A 113 -8.36 -14.84 4.45
C MET A 113 -9.00 -15.68 5.58
N ASP A 114 -10.10 -16.39 5.28
CA ASP A 114 -10.78 -17.32 6.23
C ASP A 114 -10.20 -18.73 6.17
#